data_AF-A0A848W8M3-F1
#
_entry.id   AF-A0A848W8M3-F1
#
_cell.length_a   1.000
_cell.length_b   1.000
_cell.length_c   1.000
_cell.angle_alpha   90.00
_cell.angle_beta   90.00
_cell.angle_gamma   90.00
#
_symmetry.space_group_name_H-M   'P 1'
#
loop_
_entity.id
_entity.type
_entity.pdbx_description
1 polymer ?
#
loop_
_entity_poly.entity_id
_entity_poly.type
_entity_poly.pdbx_seq_one_letter_code
_entity_poly.pdbx_strand_id
1 'polypeptide(L)'
;GSTGSVVPLFEKQLARGGPLTVTDPNITRYFMTPHEAVELVLQASAMGVVDREAAGGIFVLDMGEPVRIVELAEQMIRLAGKRPHEDIEIEFTGLRPGEKLHEELFHDTEATQPTSNAALRLAAPRTADRAALAQSIDQLTAAARDTNDGECRAALQRLVPEYVADRAPDIIAAK
;
A
#
# COMPACT_ATOMS: atom_id res chain seq x y z
N GLY A 1 -6.38 14.77 -1.54
CA GLY A 1 -5.58 13.53 -1.56
C GLY A 1 -4.29 13.71 -0.78
N SER A 2 -3.59 12.62 -0.44
CA SER A 2 -2.26 12.67 0.17
C SER A 2 -1.23 13.37 -0.74
N THR A 3 -0.20 14.00 -0.17
CA THR A 3 0.87 14.65 -0.93
C THR A 3 1.56 13.65 -1.85
N GLY A 4 1.54 13.91 -3.17
CA GLY A 4 2.14 13.01 -4.17
C GLY A 4 1.26 11.82 -4.58
N SER A 5 -0.01 11.77 -4.15
CA SER A 5 -0.96 10.74 -4.60
C SER A 5 -1.49 10.96 -6.02
N VAL A 6 -2.15 9.94 -6.57
CA VAL A 6 -2.68 9.91 -7.94
C VAL A 6 -3.73 10.99 -8.22
N VAL A 7 -4.58 11.32 -7.25
CA VAL A 7 -5.66 12.31 -7.43
C VAL A 7 -5.09 13.73 -7.68
N PRO A 8 -4.20 14.29 -6.83
CA PRO A 8 -3.51 15.55 -7.13
C PRO A 8 -2.69 15.55 -8.43
N LEU A 9 -2.17 14.39 -8.86
CA LEU A 9 -1.50 14.26 -10.16
C LEU A 9 -2.50 14.47 -11.30
N PHE A 10 -3.65 13.77 -11.25
CA PHE A 10 -4.70 13.90 -12.25
C PHE A 10 -5.31 15.30 -12.29
N GLU A 11 -5.53 15.94 -11.14
CA GLU A 11 -5.99 17.34 -11.09
C GLU A 11 -5.02 18.28 -11.83
N LYS A 12 -3.72 18.12 -11.62
CA LYS A 12 -2.69 18.92 -12.31
C LYS A 12 -2.62 18.62 -13.80
N GLN A 13 -2.76 17.37 -14.20
CA GLN A 13 -2.77 16.98 -15.61
C GLN A 13 -4.02 17.50 -16.32
N LEU A 14 -5.21 17.38 -15.72
CA LEU A 14 -6.45 17.95 -16.21
C LEU A 14 -6.37 19.47 -16.34
N ALA A 15 -5.82 20.17 -15.35
CA ALA A 15 -5.64 21.62 -15.40
C ALA A 15 -4.71 22.08 -16.55
N ARG A 16 -3.85 21.18 -17.05
CA ARG A 16 -2.96 21.43 -18.21
C ARG A 16 -3.55 20.97 -19.54
N GLY A 17 -4.75 20.38 -19.54
CA GLY A 17 -5.41 19.85 -20.73
C GLY A 17 -5.16 18.38 -21.02
N GLY A 18 -4.58 17.63 -20.07
CA GLY A 18 -4.24 16.21 -20.24
C GLY A 18 -2.93 15.96 -21.00
N PRO A 19 -2.63 14.69 -21.35
CA PRO A 19 -3.37 13.47 -20.98
C PRO A 19 -3.27 13.15 -19.48
N LEU A 20 -4.17 12.29 -18.99
CA LEU A 20 -3.99 11.65 -17.68
C LEU A 20 -3.09 10.42 -17.82
N THR A 21 -2.15 10.20 -16.90
CA THR A 21 -1.22 9.07 -17.00
C THR A 21 -1.52 7.98 -15.98
N VAL A 22 -1.83 6.78 -16.45
CA VAL A 22 -2.05 5.60 -15.61
C VAL A 22 -0.89 4.63 -15.83
N THR A 23 -0.41 3.94 -14.80
CA THR A 23 0.74 3.03 -14.96
C THR A 23 0.37 1.74 -15.67
N ASP A 24 -0.76 1.12 -15.33
CA ASP A 24 -1.26 -0.09 -15.99
C ASP A 24 -2.80 -0.08 -16.05
N PRO A 25 -3.44 -0.57 -17.13
CA PRO A 25 -4.91 -0.63 -17.25
C PRO A 25 -5.60 -1.44 -16.14
N ASN A 26 -4.91 -2.41 -15.54
CA ASN A 26 -5.46 -3.27 -14.50
C ASN A 26 -5.03 -2.85 -13.09
N ILE A 27 -4.28 -1.76 -12.92
CA ILE A 27 -3.79 -1.36 -11.61
C ILE A 27 -4.95 -0.93 -10.68
N THR A 28 -4.95 -1.47 -9.47
CA THR A 28 -5.97 -1.16 -8.46
C THR A 28 -5.35 -0.64 -7.17
N ARG A 29 -6.04 0.26 -6.48
CA ARG A 29 -5.63 0.77 -5.17
C ARG A 29 -6.81 0.91 -4.23
N TYR A 30 -6.53 0.72 -2.96
CA TYR A 30 -7.46 1.02 -1.89
C TYR A 30 -7.47 2.51 -1.60
N PHE A 31 -8.65 3.04 -1.27
CA PHE A 31 -8.84 4.42 -0.90
C PHE A 31 -9.66 4.51 0.37
N MET A 32 -9.31 5.49 1.19
CA MET A 32 -10.03 5.87 2.38
C MET A 32 -9.85 7.37 2.56
N THR A 33 -10.85 8.06 3.09
CA THR A 33 -10.68 9.48 3.40
C THR A 33 -9.70 9.66 4.56
N PRO A 34 -8.97 10.79 4.62
CA PRO A 34 -8.10 11.05 5.77
C PRO A 34 -8.84 11.05 7.11
N HIS A 35 -10.11 11.46 7.13
CA HIS A 35 -10.91 11.51 8.36
C HIS A 35 -11.23 10.10 8.85
N GLU A 36 -11.71 9.21 7.97
CA GLU A 36 -11.97 7.80 8.29
C GLU A 36 -10.68 7.10 8.77
N ALA A 37 -9.57 7.30 8.06
CA ALA A 37 -8.30 6.67 8.42
C ALA A 37 -7.81 7.11 9.81
N VAL A 38 -7.88 8.41 10.10
CA VAL A 38 -7.49 8.94 11.42
C VAL A 38 -8.42 8.44 12.51
N GLU A 39 -9.74 8.42 12.26
CA GLU A 39 -10.72 7.91 13.21
C GLU A 39 -10.44 6.44 13.59
N LEU A 40 -10.21 5.58 12.59
CA LEU A 40 -9.91 4.17 12.81
C LEU A 40 -8.58 3.97 13.57
N VAL A 41 -7.55 4.78 13.28
CA VAL A 41 -6.27 4.74 14.01
C VAL A 41 -6.45 5.13 15.49
N LEU A 42 -7.27 6.14 15.78
CA LEU A 42 -7.57 6.54 17.16
C LEU A 42 -8.36 5.47 17.90
N GLN A 43 -9.34 4.84 17.25
CA GLN A 43 -10.10 3.74 17.83
C GLN A 43 -9.24 2.51 18.10
N ALA A 44 -8.39 2.11 17.14
CA ALA A 44 -7.42 1.03 17.31
C ALA A 44 -6.48 1.30 18.49
N SER A 45 -5.99 2.53 18.63
CA SER A 45 -5.13 2.95 19.74
C SER A 45 -5.85 2.84 21.09
N ALA A 46 -7.12 3.25 21.16
CA ALA A 46 -7.93 3.11 22.37
C ALA A 46 -8.19 1.63 22.71
N MET A 47 -8.48 0.79 21.71
CA MET A 47 -8.69 -0.65 21.89
C MET A 47 -7.44 -1.34 22.43
N GLY A 48 -6.26 -1.07 21.87
CA GLY A 48 -4.99 -1.66 22.31
C GLY A 48 -4.57 -1.32 23.75
N VAL A 49 -5.15 -0.27 24.35
CA VAL A 49 -4.94 0.09 25.76
C VAL A 49 -5.91 -0.64 26.69
N VAL A 50 -7.17 -0.81 26.25
CA VAL A 50 -8.26 -1.34 27.09
C VAL A 50 -8.33 -2.87 27.03
N ASP A 51 -8.03 -3.45 25.87
CA ASP A 51 -8.05 -4.88 25.65
C ASP A 51 -6.64 -5.49 25.78
N ARG A 52 -6.46 -6.33 26.81
CA ARG A 52 -5.17 -7.01 27.04
C ARG A 52 -4.86 -8.04 25.96
N GLU A 53 -5.85 -8.58 25.27
CA GLU A 53 -5.64 -9.52 24.16
C GLU A 53 -5.14 -8.79 22.89
N ALA A 54 -5.41 -7.47 22.81
CA ALA A 54 -4.89 -6.60 21.75
C ALA A 54 -3.52 -5.99 22.08
N ALA A 55 -2.97 -6.21 23.28
CA ALA A 55 -1.70 -5.62 23.69
C ALA A 55 -0.54 -6.12 22.82
N GLY A 56 0.09 -5.20 22.08
CA GLY A 56 1.16 -5.52 21.12
C GLY A 56 0.68 -6.12 19.80
N GLY A 57 -0.64 -6.21 19.58
CA GLY A 57 -1.21 -6.65 18.32
C GLY A 57 -1.11 -5.60 17.22
N ILE A 58 -1.19 -6.05 15.97
CA ILE A 58 -1.15 -5.17 14.79
C ILE A 58 -2.59 -4.99 14.31
N PHE A 59 -3.10 -3.76 14.34
CA PHE A 59 -4.42 -3.45 13.79
C PHE A 59 -4.33 -3.23 12.28
N VAL A 60 -5.19 -3.93 11.54
CA VAL A 60 -5.35 -3.79 10.10
C VAL A 60 -6.72 -3.19 9.84
N LEU A 61 -6.75 -2.13 9.04
CA LEU A 61 -7.97 -1.43 8.67
C LEU A 61 -8.63 -2.15 7.50
N ASP A 62 -9.95 -2.30 7.56
CA ASP A 62 -10.73 -2.68 6.40
C ASP A 62 -10.79 -1.49 5.44
N MET A 63 -10.24 -1.68 4.25
CA MET A 63 -10.16 -0.65 3.22
C MET A 63 -11.28 -0.74 2.19
N GLY A 64 -12.22 -1.68 2.35
CA GLY A 64 -13.29 -1.94 1.40
C GLY A 64 -12.80 -2.53 0.08
N GLU A 65 -13.46 -2.20 -1.02
CA GLU A 65 -13.11 -2.72 -2.35
C GLU A 65 -12.01 -1.87 -3.02
N PRO A 66 -11.03 -2.51 -3.69
CA PRO A 66 -10.01 -1.77 -4.41
C PRO A 66 -10.60 -1.13 -5.67
N VAL A 67 -10.18 0.10 -5.97
CA VAL A 67 -10.65 0.87 -7.12
C VAL A 67 -9.64 0.77 -8.27
N ARG A 68 -10.13 0.57 -9.50
CA ARG A 68 -9.27 0.61 -10.69
C ARG A 68 -8.86 2.05 -10.98
N ILE A 69 -7.56 2.29 -11.15
CA ILE A 69 -7.06 3.66 -11.35
C ILE A 69 -7.53 4.26 -12.68
N VAL A 70 -7.74 3.43 -13.71
CA VAL A 70 -8.33 3.87 -14.97
C VAL A 70 -9.76 4.39 -14.78
N GLU A 71 -10.58 3.73 -13.97
CA GLU A 71 -11.95 4.19 -13.68
C GLU A 71 -11.95 5.49 -12.92
N LEU A 72 -11.04 5.63 -11.95
CA LEU A 72 -10.85 6.90 -11.23
C LEU A 72 -10.48 8.03 -12.19
N ALA A 73 -9.55 7.80 -13.11
CA ALA A 73 -9.16 8.79 -14.13
C ALA A 73 -10.36 9.21 -14.98
N GLU A 74 -11.14 8.25 -15.50
CA GLU A 74 -12.34 8.53 -16.27
C GLU A 74 -13.41 9.30 -15.49
N GLN A 75 -13.63 8.94 -14.22
CA GLN A 75 -14.58 9.65 -13.36
C GLN A 75 -14.14 11.10 -13.14
N MET A 76 -12.84 11.34 -12.90
CA MET A 76 -12.32 12.69 -12.74
C MET A 76 -12.46 13.54 -14.01
N ILE A 77 -12.22 12.95 -15.19
CA ILE A 77 -12.47 13.62 -16.49
C ILE A 77 -13.96 13.99 -16.62
N ARG A 78 -14.88 13.07 -16.32
CA ARG A 78 -16.34 13.32 -16.37
C ARG A 78 -16.76 14.43 -15.40
N LEU A 79 -16.24 14.44 -14.18
CA LEU A 79 -16.51 15.48 -13.16
C LEU A 79 -16.00 16.86 -13.58
N ALA A 80 -14.97 16.92 -14.43
CA ALA A 80 -14.49 18.15 -15.05
C ALA A 80 -15.35 18.61 -16.26
N GLY A 81 -16.45 17.92 -16.57
CA GLY A 81 -17.33 18.24 -17.70
C GLY A 81 -16.73 17.86 -19.07
N LYS A 82 -15.83 16.87 -19.10
CA LYS A 82 -15.13 16.39 -20.30
C LYS A 82 -15.45 14.92 -20.58
N ARG A 83 -15.28 14.49 -21.82
CA ARG A 83 -15.45 13.09 -22.26
C ARG A 83 -14.10 12.35 -22.22
N PRO A 84 -13.98 11.26 -21.45
CA PRO A 84 -12.77 10.43 -21.45
C PRO A 84 -12.51 9.83 -22.84
N HIS A 85 -11.23 9.74 -23.24
CA HIS A 85 -10.79 9.20 -24.55
C HIS A 85 -11.32 9.97 -25.78
N GLU A 86 -11.83 11.19 -25.57
CA GLU A 86 -12.26 12.09 -26.65
C GLU A 86 -11.76 13.52 -26.40
N ASP A 87 -12.12 14.09 -25.25
CA ASP A 87 -11.68 15.44 -24.87
C ASP A 87 -10.36 15.40 -24.07
N ILE A 88 -10.12 14.32 -23.32
CA ILE A 88 -8.91 14.05 -22.54
C ILE A 88 -8.53 12.58 -22.71
N GLU A 89 -7.33 12.34 -23.24
CA GLU A 89 -6.75 11.00 -23.38
C GLU A 89 -6.21 10.45 -22.04
N ILE A 90 -6.18 9.11 -21.94
CA ILE A 90 -5.52 8.38 -20.85
C ILE A 90 -4.36 7.58 -21.44
N GLU A 91 -3.14 7.89 -21.00
CA GLU A 91 -1.92 7.23 -21.46
C GLU A 91 -1.41 6.21 -20.43
N PHE A 92 -1.03 5.01 -20.91
CA PHE A 92 -0.44 3.97 -20.08
C PHE A 92 1.09 4.03 -20.11
N THR A 93 1.70 4.29 -18.96
CA THR A 93 3.16 4.53 -18.87
C THR A 93 3.98 3.31 -18.50
N GLY A 94 3.34 2.19 -18.16
CA GLY A 94 3.98 1.01 -17.60
C GLY A 94 4.19 1.10 -16.09
N LEU A 95 4.34 -0.06 -15.45
CA LEU A 95 4.67 -0.19 -14.04
C LEU A 95 6.12 0.23 -13.77
N ARG A 96 6.33 0.95 -12.67
CA ARG A 96 7.67 1.31 -12.20
C ARG A 96 8.32 0.13 -11.45
N PRO A 97 9.65 0.06 -11.36
CA PRO A 97 10.32 -0.98 -10.57
C PRO A 97 9.79 -1.04 -9.14
N GLY A 98 9.36 -2.22 -8.71
CA GLY A 98 8.77 -2.46 -7.38
C GLY A 98 7.30 -2.06 -7.22
N GLU A 99 6.66 -1.50 -8.26
CA GLU A 99 5.24 -1.16 -8.22
C GLU A 99 4.37 -2.40 -8.40
N LYS A 100 3.46 -2.63 -7.44
CA LYS A 100 2.50 -3.74 -7.51
C LYS A 100 1.31 -3.39 -8.41
N LEU A 101 0.82 -4.37 -9.18
CA LEU A 101 -0.42 -4.24 -9.93
C LEU A 101 -1.63 -4.14 -8.99
N HIS A 102 -1.65 -4.98 -7.96
CA HIS A 102 -2.67 -5.00 -6.91
C HIS A 102 -2.00 -4.94 -5.53
N GLU A 103 -2.58 -4.16 -4.62
CA GLU A 103 -2.14 -4.15 -3.23
C GLU A 103 -2.71 -5.37 -2.48
N GLU A 104 -1.88 -5.97 -1.64
CA GLU A 104 -2.27 -7.07 -0.76
C GLU A 104 -2.51 -6.49 0.64
N LEU A 105 -3.73 -6.57 1.18
CA LEU A 105 -4.02 -6.12 2.55
C LEU A 105 -3.57 -7.14 3.62
N PHE A 106 -3.54 -8.42 3.24
CA PHE A 106 -3.18 -9.52 4.12
C PHE A 106 -2.17 -10.41 3.40
N HIS A 107 -1.14 -10.84 4.11
CA HIS A 107 -0.36 -11.98 3.68
C HIS A 107 -1.09 -13.26 4.09
N ASP A 108 -1.06 -14.33 3.29
CA ASP A 108 -1.78 -15.59 3.56
C ASP A 108 -1.43 -16.23 4.92
N THR A 109 -0.30 -15.85 5.49
CA THR A 109 0.21 -16.33 6.78
C THR A 109 -0.23 -15.49 7.98
N GLU A 110 -0.93 -14.39 7.78
CA GLU A 110 -1.37 -13.48 8.85
C GLU A 110 -2.82 -13.78 9.23
N ALA A 111 -3.00 -14.69 10.19
CA ALA A 111 -4.30 -14.95 10.77
C ALA A 111 -4.79 -13.69 11.50
N THR A 112 -5.97 -13.21 11.12
CA THR A 112 -6.60 -12.04 11.72
C THR A 112 -7.85 -12.40 12.49
N GLN A 113 -8.07 -11.71 13.60
CA GLN A 113 -9.23 -11.85 14.47
C GLN A 113 -10.14 -10.61 14.33
N PRO A 114 -11.47 -10.79 14.40
CA PRO A 114 -12.38 -9.65 14.42
C PRO A 114 -12.19 -8.84 15.71
N THR A 115 -12.43 -7.53 15.64
CA THR A 115 -12.52 -6.66 16.83
C THR A 115 -13.97 -6.25 17.06
N SER A 116 -14.23 -5.43 18.09
CA SER A 116 -15.56 -4.84 18.32
C SER A 116 -15.97 -3.82 17.25
N ASN A 117 -15.03 -3.34 16.42
CA ASN A 117 -15.33 -2.57 15.21
C ASN A 117 -15.07 -3.41 13.97
N ALA A 118 -16.07 -3.57 13.11
CA ALA A 118 -15.96 -4.34 11.86
C ALA A 118 -14.89 -3.79 10.90
N ALA A 119 -14.59 -2.48 10.96
CA ALA A 119 -13.56 -1.84 10.15
C ALA A 119 -12.13 -2.06 10.68
N LEU A 120 -11.97 -2.77 11.80
CA LEU A 120 -10.68 -3.07 12.42
C LEU A 120 -10.54 -4.58 12.65
N ARG A 121 -9.43 -5.13 12.19
CA ARG A 121 -9.03 -6.52 12.46
C ARG A 121 -7.72 -6.54 13.22
N LEU A 122 -7.56 -7.53 14.10
CA LEU A 122 -6.34 -7.71 14.88
C LEU A 122 -5.51 -8.84 14.26
N ALA A 123 -4.32 -8.52 13.77
CA ALA A 123 -3.34 -9.49 13.32
C ALA A 123 -2.36 -9.83 14.46
N ALA A 124 -2.08 -11.12 14.63
CA ALA A 124 -1.08 -11.57 15.60
C ALA A 124 0.32 -11.26 15.06
N PRO A 125 1.16 -10.50 15.79
CA PRO A 125 2.51 -10.20 15.35
C PRO A 125 3.38 -11.46 15.40
N ARG A 126 4.31 -11.57 14.46
CA ARG A 126 5.44 -12.48 14.61
C ARG A 126 6.37 -11.91 15.68
N THR A 127 6.67 -12.68 16.70
CA THR A 127 7.66 -12.30 17.71
C THR A 127 9.05 -12.69 17.24
N ALA A 128 10.02 -11.81 17.47
CA ALA A 128 11.42 -12.04 17.16
C ALA A 128 12.26 -11.80 18.42
N ASP A 129 13.38 -12.51 18.55
CA ASP A 129 14.34 -12.23 19.60
C ASP A 129 14.94 -10.83 19.41
N ARG A 130 14.87 -10.00 20.45
CA ARG A 130 15.29 -8.60 20.40
C ARG A 130 16.78 -8.46 20.11
N ALA A 131 17.62 -9.35 20.64
CA ALA A 131 19.07 -9.27 20.44
C ALA A 131 19.43 -9.65 18.99
N ALA A 132 18.82 -10.69 18.45
CA ALA A 132 18.97 -11.09 17.06
C ALA A 132 18.48 -10.00 16.08
N LEU A 133 17.34 -9.36 16.38
CA LEU A 133 16.81 -8.25 15.58
C LEU A 133 17.76 -7.05 15.60
N ALA A 134 18.24 -6.64 16.78
CA ALA A 134 19.18 -5.53 16.92
C ALA A 134 20.49 -5.79 16.13
N GLN A 135 21.06 -6.99 16.24
CA GLN A 135 22.25 -7.37 15.49
C GLN A 135 22.03 -7.31 13.98
N SER A 136 20.85 -7.75 13.51
CA SER A 136 20.51 -7.73 12.08
C SER A 136 20.34 -6.29 11.56
N ILE A 137 19.76 -5.39 12.37
CA ILE A 137 19.66 -3.96 12.06
C ILE A 137 21.05 -3.31 12.00
N ASP A 138 21.95 -3.66 12.91
CA ASP A 138 23.33 -3.14 12.90
C ASP A 138 24.08 -3.57 11.63
N GLN A 139 23.93 -4.83 11.22
CA GLN A 139 24.51 -5.34 9.97
C GLN A 139 23.96 -4.62 8.73
N LEU A 140 22.64 -4.43 8.66
CA LEU A 140 22.01 -3.67 7.58
C LEU A 140 22.53 -2.23 7.53
N THR A 141 22.69 -1.60 8.70
CA THR A 141 23.19 -0.23 8.83
C THR A 141 24.64 -0.12 8.37
N ALA A 142 25.49 -1.09 8.69
CA ALA A 142 26.87 -1.14 8.23
C ALA A 142 26.94 -1.29 6.70
N ALA A 143 26.22 -2.28 6.13
CA ALA A 143 26.17 -2.49 4.69
C ALA A 143 25.67 -1.25 3.92
N ALA A 144 24.68 -0.53 4.47
CA ALA A 144 24.16 0.69 3.87
C ALA A 144 25.18 1.83 3.89
N ARG A 145 25.96 1.97 4.98
CA ARG A 145 27.05 2.96 5.07
C ARG A 145 28.16 2.67 4.06
N ASP A 146 28.44 1.39 3.83
CA ASP A 146 29.45 0.96 2.87
C ASP A 146 28.93 0.93 1.43
N THR A 147 27.68 1.37 1.19
CA THR A 147 27.02 1.36 -0.13
C THR A 147 27.03 -0.03 -0.77
N ASN A 148 26.92 -1.08 0.05
CA ASN A 148 26.90 -2.46 -0.40
C ASN A 148 25.45 -2.96 -0.57
N ASP A 149 24.87 -2.64 -1.73
CA ASP A 149 23.48 -3.00 -2.06
C ASP A 149 23.21 -4.51 -1.97
N GLY A 150 24.21 -5.35 -2.28
CA GLY A 150 24.09 -6.81 -2.19
C GLY A 150 23.92 -7.28 -0.75
N GLU A 151 24.76 -6.80 0.15
CA GLU A 151 24.66 -7.11 1.58
C GLU A 151 23.41 -6.51 2.22
N CYS A 152 23.01 -5.31 1.80
CA CYS A 152 21.75 -4.69 2.22
C CYS A 152 20.54 -5.59 1.88
N ARG A 153 20.46 -6.05 0.63
CA ARG A 153 19.37 -6.94 0.19
C ARG A 153 19.40 -8.27 0.93
N ALA A 154 20.58 -8.86 1.13
CA ALA A 154 20.72 -10.10 1.89
C ALA A 154 20.34 -9.95 3.37
N ALA A 155 20.68 -8.82 4.00
CA ALA A 155 20.27 -8.52 5.37
C ALA A 155 18.75 -8.27 5.47
N LEU A 156 18.16 -7.55 4.52
CA LEU A 156 16.71 -7.34 4.44
C LEU A 156 15.95 -8.66 4.26
N GLN A 157 16.42 -9.55 3.39
CA GLN A 157 15.76 -10.83 3.14
C GLN A 157 15.86 -11.80 4.33
N ARG A 158 16.90 -11.69 5.17
CA ARG A 158 16.96 -12.41 6.45
C ARG A 158 15.95 -11.88 7.47
N LEU A 159 15.76 -10.56 7.51
CA LEU A 159 14.82 -9.90 8.43
C LEU A 159 13.36 -10.08 8.01
N VAL A 160 13.11 -10.06 6.70
CA VAL A 160 11.78 -10.19 6.09
C VAL A 160 11.88 -11.28 5.02
N PRO A 161 11.70 -12.57 5.39
CA PRO A 161 11.84 -13.69 4.46
C PRO A 161 10.90 -13.62 3.25
N GLU A 162 9.76 -12.92 3.40
CA GLU A 162 8.77 -12.71 2.35
C GLU A 162 9.19 -11.60 1.35
N TYR A 163 10.27 -10.87 1.64
CA TYR A 163 10.77 -9.84 0.73
C TYR A 163 11.38 -10.48 -0.52
N VAL A 164 10.82 -10.12 -1.67
CA VAL A 164 11.32 -10.49 -2.99
C VAL A 164 11.84 -9.23 -3.68
N ALA A 165 13.15 -9.13 -3.83
CA ALA A 165 13.83 -7.98 -4.41
C ALA A 165 13.43 -7.69 -5.87
N ASP A 166 13.13 -8.75 -6.63
CA ASP A 166 12.79 -8.70 -8.06
C ASP A 166 11.45 -9.41 -8.30
N ARG A 167 10.37 -8.93 -7.67
CA ARG A 167 9.02 -9.48 -7.93
C ARG A 167 8.63 -9.09 -9.36
N ALA A 168 8.60 -10.06 -10.28
CA ALA A 168 7.90 -9.89 -11.55
C ALA A 168 6.42 -9.59 -11.25
N PRO A 169 5.73 -8.75 -12.04
CA PRO A 169 4.33 -8.42 -11.78
C PRO A 169 3.49 -9.69 -11.72
N ASP A 170 2.83 -9.92 -10.59
CA ASP A 170 1.92 -11.06 -10.42
C ASP A 170 0.74 -10.86 -11.38
N ILE A 171 0.73 -11.62 -12.48
CA ILE A 171 -0.46 -11.80 -13.33
C ILE A 171 -1.35 -12.77 -12.57
N ILE A 172 -2.12 -12.27 -11.60
CA ILE A 172 -3.19 -13.07 -10.99
C ILE A 172 -4.31 -13.15 -12.01
N ALA A 173 -4.44 -14.31 -12.66
CA ALA A 173 -5.61 -14.65 -13.45
C ALA A 173 -6.84 -14.61 -12.52
N ALA A 174 -7.78 -13.71 -12.82
CA ALA A 174 -9.08 -13.66 -12.17
C ALA A 174 -9.75 -15.03 -12.27
N LYS A 175 -10.14 -15.59 -11.12
CA LYS A 175 -11.14 -16.67 -11.04
C LYS A 175 -12.49 -16.06 -10.70
#